data_AF-A0A267EHP4-F1
#
_entry.id   AF-A0A267EHP4-F1
#
_cell.length_a   1.000
_cell.length_b   1.000
_cell.length_c   1.000
_cell.angle_alpha   90.00
_cell.angle_beta   90.00
_cell.angle_gamma   90.00
#
_symmetry.space_group_name_H-M   'P 1'
#
loop_
_entity.id
_entity.type
_entity.pdbx_description
1 polymer ?
#
loop_
_entity_poly.entity_id
_entity_poly.type
_entity_poly.pdbx_seq_one_letter_code
_entity_poly.pdbx_strand_id
1 'polypeptide(L)'
;MLSLRKLQSDPLAPPSDFIQMLLIGHRGVGTCQEQELRRRRCSELGLPLPLRFRENTLLSMMKAHDAGAHFVQFDVQLSKDEEPIIHHNFYTDDGRFVGNLTRAELQDFNEEDDDILHEHLYTTMESFFDFLPEDLGFDIEIKYPRQYKTGASVCPEFHWDLEDYVSKIVNSAKRHSIRSVKNRLIFYSSFSSDVCLALRRLYPECSTVFLVNHKEGHKYTDVHGLNGRSGLEFATSAYLQGVAIHSEELQPPKEGGRNPTEFGRELIHDCKRRRLHCLTWGPANNSAEFRRLQREWGVDGVIYDNIHAEQDDL
;
A
#
# COMPACT_ATOMS: atom_id res chain seq x y z
N MET A 1 35.16 -17.37 -7.74
CA MET A 1 34.28 -17.99 -6.73
C MET A 1 32.94 -17.30 -6.78
N LEU A 2 31.91 -17.99 -7.29
CA LEU A 2 30.53 -17.51 -7.27
C LEU A 2 30.09 -17.38 -5.80
N SER A 3 29.89 -16.14 -5.35
CA SER A 3 29.24 -15.87 -4.07
C SER A 3 27.84 -16.47 -4.13
N LEU A 4 27.57 -17.47 -3.30
CA LEU A 4 26.22 -17.92 -2.96
C LEU A 4 25.47 -16.73 -2.38
N ARG A 5 24.83 -15.92 -3.24
CA ARG A 5 23.72 -15.07 -2.83
C ARG A 5 22.73 -16.03 -2.20
N LYS A 6 22.52 -15.96 -0.88
CA LYS A 6 21.28 -16.47 -0.30
C LYS A 6 20.18 -15.88 -1.16
N LEU A 7 19.43 -16.71 -1.89
CA LEU A 7 18.20 -16.25 -2.51
C LEU A 7 17.39 -15.66 -1.36
N GLN A 8 17.23 -14.34 -1.30
CA GLN A 8 16.18 -13.77 -0.48
C GLN A 8 14.89 -14.39 -1.00
N SER A 9 14.08 -14.94 -0.09
CA SER A 9 12.74 -15.39 -0.41
C SER A 9 12.00 -14.22 -1.06
N ASP A 10 11.44 -14.44 -2.25
CA ASP A 10 10.62 -13.44 -2.93
C ASP A 10 9.47 -13.05 -1.99
N PRO A 11 9.43 -11.79 -1.49
CA PRO A 11 8.42 -11.38 -0.51
C PRO A 11 7.00 -11.39 -1.10
N LEU A 12 6.89 -11.36 -2.43
CA LEU A 12 5.61 -11.40 -3.13
C LEU A 12 5.20 -12.82 -3.51
N ALA A 13 6.05 -13.82 -3.26
CA ALA A 13 5.66 -15.20 -3.44
C ALA A 13 4.59 -15.58 -2.40
N PRO A 14 3.47 -16.18 -2.83
CA PRO A 14 2.47 -16.68 -1.91
C PRO A 14 3.06 -17.76 -0.98
N PRO A 15 2.50 -17.97 0.25
CA PRO A 15 2.94 -19.02 1.17
C PRO A 15 3.05 -20.39 0.49
N SER A 16 3.95 -21.26 0.97
CA SER A 16 4.38 -22.51 0.33
C SER A 16 3.28 -23.54 0.01
N ASP A 17 2.07 -23.31 0.49
CA ASP A 17 0.88 -24.04 0.08
C ASP A 17 0.32 -23.37 -1.18
N PHE A 18 0.61 -23.98 -2.34
CA PHE A 18 0.43 -23.57 -3.75
C PHE A 18 -0.90 -22.90 -4.20
N ILE A 19 -1.77 -22.41 -3.31
CA ILE A 19 -3.05 -21.74 -3.61
C ILE A 19 -3.37 -20.65 -2.56
N GLN A 20 -2.47 -19.69 -2.29
CA GLN A 20 -2.80 -18.58 -1.36
C GLN A 20 -2.42 -17.20 -1.89
N MET A 21 -3.43 -16.47 -2.35
CA MET A 21 -3.35 -15.02 -2.56
C MET A 21 -3.04 -14.31 -1.23
N LEU A 22 -2.02 -13.45 -1.21
CA LEU A 22 -1.61 -12.65 -0.06
C LEU A 22 -2.74 -11.71 0.37
N LEU A 23 -3.00 -11.67 1.68
CA LEU A 23 -3.94 -10.72 2.29
C LEU A 23 -3.14 -9.56 2.87
N ILE A 24 -3.40 -8.35 2.36
CA ILE A 24 -2.65 -7.15 2.72
C ILE A 24 -3.62 -6.14 3.33
N GLY A 25 -3.40 -5.81 4.61
CA GLY A 25 -4.21 -4.81 5.31
C GLY A 25 -3.89 -3.40 4.81
N HIS A 26 -4.86 -2.74 4.18
CA HIS A 26 -4.71 -1.37 3.68
C HIS A 26 -4.64 -0.38 4.84
N ARG A 27 -3.50 0.28 5.05
CA ARG A 27 -3.25 1.18 6.20
C ARG A 27 -3.58 0.53 7.54
N GLY A 28 -3.35 -0.78 7.63
CA GLY A 28 -3.80 -1.65 8.70
C GLY A 28 -5.19 -2.21 8.36
N VAL A 29 -6.23 -1.79 9.07
CA VAL A 29 -7.59 -2.31 8.88
C VAL A 29 -8.49 -1.48 7.96
N GLY A 30 -7.90 -0.56 7.20
CA GLY A 30 -8.58 0.25 6.20
C GLY A 30 -8.59 1.74 6.50
N THR A 31 -9.03 2.52 5.52
CA THR A 31 -9.09 3.98 5.66
C THR A 31 -10.13 4.44 6.69
N CYS A 32 -9.87 5.58 7.33
CA CYS A 32 -10.85 6.24 8.21
C CYS A 32 -12.15 6.56 7.45
N GLN A 33 -12.05 6.91 6.16
CA GLN A 33 -13.20 7.21 5.31
C GLN A 33 -14.10 5.98 5.10
N GLU A 34 -13.51 4.82 4.74
CA GLU A 34 -14.28 3.60 4.50
C GLU A 34 -14.93 3.08 5.79
N GLN A 35 -14.24 3.19 6.93
CA GLN A 35 -14.79 2.86 8.23
C GLN A 35 -16.01 3.74 8.58
N GLU A 36 -15.96 5.04 8.28
CA GLU A 36 -17.09 5.94 8.51
C GLU A 36 -18.28 5.63 7.59
N LEU A 37 -18.03 5.31 6.31
CA LEU A 37 -19.08 4.84 5.39
C LEU A 37 -19.76 3.56 5.90
N ARG A 38 -18.98 2.61 6.44
CA ARG A 38 -19.51 1.40 7.06
C ARG A 38 -20.37 1.71 8.28
N ARG A 39 -19.89 2.59 9.17
CA ARG A 39 -20.63 2.99 10.38
C ARG A 39 -21.96 3.65 10.04
N ARG A 40 -21.99 4.54 9.04
CA ARG A 40 -23.23 5.15 8.54
C ARG A 40 -24.22 4.10 8.06
N ARG A 41 -23.76 3.12 7.27
CA ARG A 41 -24.59 2.00 6.82
C ARG A 41 -25.14 1.16 7.98
N CYS A 42 -24.30 0.83 8.97
CA CYS A 42 -24.74 0.11 10.18
C CYS A 42 -25.81 0.92 10.94
N SER A 43 -25.61 2.22 11.09
CA SER A 43 -26.59 3.12 11.73
C SER A 43 -27.92 3.15 10.98
N GLU A 44 -27.90 3.25 9.65
CA GLU A 44 -29.10 3.25 8.80
C GLU A 44 -29.87 1.92 8.89
N LEU A 45 -29.16 0.80 9.10
CA LEU A 45 -29.72 -0.54 9.24
C LEU A 45 -30.06 -0.92 10.69
N GLY A 46 -29.80 -0.05 11.67
CA GLY A 46 -29.99 -0.36 13.10
C GLY A 46 -29.07 -1.44 13.66
N LEU A 47 -27.91 -1.66 13.03
CA LEU A 47 -26.89 -2.61 13.46
C LEU A 47 -25.92 -1.98 14.46
N PRO A 48 -25.24 -2.78 15.31
CA PRO A 48 -24.17 -2.27 16.17
C PRO A 48 -23.10 -1.52 15.37
N LEU A 49 -22.64 -0.39 15.91
CA LEU A 49 -21.60 0.40 15.26
C LEU A 49 -20.24 -0.29 15.42
N PRO A 50 -19.52 -0.62 14.33
CA PRO A 50 -18.20 -1.24 14.42
C PRO A 50 -17.20 -0.30 15.10
N LEU A 51 -16.19 -0.85 15.76
CA LEU A 51 -15.10 -0.08 16.36
C LEU A 51 -14.36 0.75 15.28
N ARG A 52 -13.78 1.86 15.71
CA ARG A 52 -12.91 2.70 14.87
C ARG A 52 -11.46 2.38 15.16
N PHE A 53 -10.67 2.32 14.11
CA PHE A 53 -9.23 2.19 14.17
C PHE A 53 -8.64 3.24 13.25
N ARG A 54 -7.79 4.11 13.78
CA ARG A 54 -7.15 5.14 12.96
C ARG A 54 -6.21 4.48 11.95
N GLU A 55 -6.34 4.81 10.67
CA GLU A 55 -5.44 4.30 9.63
C GLU A 55 -3.97 4.67 9.92
N ASN A 56 -3.01 3.88 9.42
CA ASN A 56 -1.56 4.17 9.58
C ASN A 56 -1.05 4.22 11.03
N THR A 57 -1.74 3.56 11.97
CA THR A 57 -1.35 3.45 13.40
C THR A 57 -0.96 2.04 13.81
N LEU A 58 -0.21 1.91 14.92
CA LEU A 58 0.21 0.61 15.46
C LEU A 58 -0.98 -0.32 15.75
N LEU A 59 -2.03 0.16 16.41
CA LEU A 59 -3.22 -0.62 16.70
C LEU A 59 -3.89 -1.12 15.42
N SER A 60 -4.05 -0.26 14.41
CA SER A 60 -4.64 -0.66 13.13
C SER A 60 -3.81 -1.77 12.46
N MET A 61 -2.48 -1.66 12.47
CA MET A 61 -1.60 -2.70 11.93
C MET A 61 -1.68 -4.00 12.75
N MET A 62 -1.69 -3.91 14.08
CA MET A 62 -1.82 -5.07 14.97
C MET A 62 -3.16 -5.78 14.75
N LYS A 63 -4.26 -5.03 14.56
CA LYS A 63 -5.57 -5.60 14.27
C LYS A 63 -5.65 -6.30 12.92
N ALA A 64 -4.92 -5.80 11.91
CA ALA A 64 -4.80 -6.51 10.65
C ALA A 64 -4.04 -7.83 10.83
N HIS A 65 -2.95 -7.83 11.60
CA HIS A 65 -2.22 -9.05 11.95
C HIS A 65 -3.09 -10.07 12.70
N ASP A 66 -3.79 -9.64 13.76
CA ASP A 66 -4.70 -10.50 14.55
C ASP A 66 -5.80 -11.15 13.68
N ALA A 67 -6.13 -10.51 12.55
CA ALA A 67 -7.09 -10.98 11.56
C ALA A 67 -6.50 -11.88 10.47
N GLY A 68 -5.20 -12.20 10.53
CA GLY A 68 -4.53 -13.07 9.56
C GLY A 68 -3.97 -12.35 8.33
N ALA A 69 -3.73 -11.03 8.40
CA ALA A 69 -3.00 -10.34 7.35
C ALA A 69 -1.58 -10.91 7.21
N HIS A 70 -1.18 -11.18 5.97
CA HIS A 70 0.20 -11.58 5.66
C HIS A 70 1.12 -10.37 5.62
N PHE A 71 0.59 -9.24 5.11
CA PHE A 71 1.27 -7.97 5.04
C PHE A 71 0.35 -6.86 5.53
N VAL A 72 0.94 -5.74 5.95
CA VAL A 72 0.25 -4.45 6.03
C VAL A 72 0.88 -3.46 5.07
N GLN A 73 0.04 -2.69 4.39
CA GLN A 73 0.45 -1.53 3.60
C GLN A 73 0.33 -0.27 4.44
N PHE A 74 1.33 0.61 4.35
CA PHE A 74 1.28 1.93 4.98
C PHE A 74 2.05 2.98 4.19
N ASP A 75 1.62 4.23 4.35
CA ASP A 75 2.12 5.38 3.60
C ASP A 75 3.32 6.01 4.30
N VAL A 76 4.44 6.18 3.59
CA VAL A 76 5.65 6.80 4.14
C VAL A 76 6.04 8.05 3.36
N GLN A 77 6.32 9.11 4.11
CA GLN A 77 6.91 10.35 3.64
C GLN A 77 7.98 10.86 4.63
N LEU A 78 8.74 11.88 4.26
CA LEU A 78 9.76 12.46 5.16
C LEU A 78 9.23 13.71 5.89
N SER A 79 9.63 13.85 7.15
CA SER A 79 9.57 15.09 7.91
C SER A 79 10.68 16.06 7.50
N LYS A 80 10.66 17.27 8.10
CA LYS A 80 11.69 18.31 7.93
C LYS A 80 13.08 17.88 8.36
N ASP A 81 13.16 17.10 9.42
CA ASP A 81 14.38 16.49 9.95
C ASP A 81 14.72 15.15 9.28
N GLU A 82 14.11 14.88 8.11
CA GLU A 82 14.44 13.76 7.23
C GLU A 82 14.13 12.38 7.83
N GLU A 83 13.26 12.35 8.84
CA GLU A 83 12.79 11.14 9.48
C GLU A 83 11.57 10.58 8.73
N PRO A 84 11.51 9.27 8.45
CA PRO A 84 10.35 8.65 7.85
C PRO A 84 9.13 8.66 8.77
N ILE A 85 8.08 9.35 8.33
CA ILE A 85 6.78 9.47 8.97
C ILE A 85 5.74 8.66 8.22
N ILE A 86 4.96 7.90 8.98
CA ILE A 86 3.89 7.05 8.49
C ILE A 86 2.59 7.86 8.51
N HIS A 87 2.17 8.36 7.35
CA HIS A 87 0.97 9.17 7.18
C HIS A 87 0.60 9.34 5.70
N HIS A 88 -0.70 9.27 5.38
CA HIS A 88 -1.17 9.30 4.01
C HIS A 88 -1.16 10.70 3.34
N ASN A 89 -1.67 11.72 4.02
CA ASN A 89 -1.80 13.06 3.41
C ASN A 89 -0.47 13.81 3.50
N PHE A 90 -0.13 14.57 2.44
CA PHE A 90 1.04 15.45 2.45
C PHE A 90 0.88 16.64 3.40
N TYR A 91 -0.36 17.03 3.72
CA TYR A 91 -0.66 18.12 4.63
C TYR A 91 -1.37 17.58 5.87
N THR A 92 -1.08 18.20 7.00
CA THR A 92 -1.82 18.04 8.26
C THR A 92 -3.23 18.62 8.13
N ASP A 93 -4.12 18.30 9.06
CA ASP A 93 -5.51 18.78 9.03
C ASP A 93 -5.64 20.30 9.13
N ASP A 94 -4.65 20.97 9.75
CA ASP A 94 -4.55 22.43 9.80
C ASP A 94 -3.80 23.05 8.61
N GLY A 95 -3.50 22.25 7.58
CA GLY A 95 -2.98 22.72 6.29
C GLY A 95 -1.47 22.92 6.22
N ARG A 96 -0.70 22.45 7.21
CA ARG A 96 0.76 22.51 7.18
C ARG A 96 1.33 21.32 6.41
N PHE A 97 2.29 21.57 5.54
CA PHE A 97 2.97 20.49 4.83
C PHE A 97 3.80 19.64 5.81
N VAL A 98 3.58 18.33 5.83
CA VAL A 98 4.23 17.38 6.75
C VAL A 98 5.75 17.47 6.65
N GLY A 99 6.30 17.59 5.45
CA GLY A 99 7.74 17.69 5.24
C GLY A 99 8.36 19.02 5.73
N ASN A 100 7.56 20.01 6.13
CA ASN A 100 8.04 21.23 6.77
C ASN A 100 7.98 21.19 8.31
N LEU A 101 7.56 20.06 8.88
CA LEU A 101 7.46 19.84 10.31
C LEU A 101 8.46 18.77 10.73
N THR A 102 9.13 18.97 11.85
CA THR A 102 10.01 17.97 12.47
C THR A 102 9.20 16.79 13.02
N ARG A 103 9.84 15.65 13.24
CA ARG A 103 9.21 14.50 13.92
C ARG A 103 8.57 14.92 15.24
N ALA A 104 9.27 15.73 16.04
CA ALA A 104 8.77 16.21 17.33
C ALA A 104 7.49 17.05 17.17
N GLU A 105 7.51 18.05 16.27
CA GLU A 105 6.33 18.89 16.00
C GLU A 105 5.14 18.07 15.50
N LEU A 106 5.37 17.04 14.68
CA LEU A 106 4.32 16.14 14.21
C LEU A 106 3.75 15.28 15.34
N GLN A 107 4.60 14.77 16.23
CA GLN A 107 4.17 13.95 17.36
C GLN A 107 3.34 14.75 18.40
N ASP A 108 3.48 16.07 18.42
CA ASP A 108 2.72 16.99 19.28
C ASP A 108 1.28 17.26 18.79
N PHE A 109 0.89 16.90 17.56
CA PHE A 109 -0.49 17.06 17.04
C PHE A 109 -1.55 16.19 17.76
N ASN A 110 -1.13 15.43 18.77
CA ASN A 110 -1.87 14.32 19.35
C ASN A 110 -3.02 14.66 20.32
N GLU A 111 -3.42 15.92 20.47
CA GLU A 111 -4.23 16.31 21.65
C GLU A 111 -5.77 16.29 21.50
N GLU A 112 -6.38 15.98 20.34
CA GLU A 112 -7.83 16.25 20.18
C GLU A 112 -8.76 15.15 19.62
N ASP A 113 -8.36 13.87 19.54
CA ASP A 113 -9.33 12.82 19.20
C ASP A 113 -9.49 11.78 20.33
N ASP A 114 -10.74 11.61 20.75
CA ASP A 114 -11.32 10.66 21.72
C ASP A 114 -11.06 9.16 21.38
N ASP A 115 -9.88 8.80 20.88
CA ASP A 115 -9.50 7.41 20.64
C ASP A 115 -8.94 6.80 21.93
N ILE A 116 -9.50 5.64 22.27
CA ILE A 116 -9.36 4.89 23.52
C ILE A 116 -7.91 4.45 23.83
N LEU A 117 -6.96 4.70 22.92
CA LEU A 117 -5.57 4.30 23.00
C LEU A 117 -4.73 5.50 22.52
N HIS A 118 -3.89 6.02 23.41
CA HIS A 118 -2.96 7.15 23.19
C HIS A 118 -1.93 6.87 22.07
N GLU A 119 -2.37 6.77 20.82
CA GLU A 119 -1.50 6.51 19.67
C GLU A 119 -1.10 7.80 18.96
N HIS A 120 0.09 7.81 18.36
CA HIS A 120 0.55 8.93 17.54
C HIS A 120 -0.10 8.91 16.16
N LEU A 121 -0.76 10.02 15.80
CA LEU A 121 -1.26 10.25 14.43
C LEU A 121 -0.14 10.12 13.39
N TYR A 122 1.05 10.63 13.73
CA TYR A 122 2.24 10.57 12.91
C TYR A 122 3.22 9.55 13.49
N THR A 123 3.00 8.27 13.17
CA THR A 123 3.88 7.19 13.63
C THR A 123 5.19 7.17 12.83
N THR A 124 6.23 6.53 13.36
CA THR A 124 7.54 6.40 12.68
C THR A 124 7.80 4.97 12.22
N MET A 125 8.69 4.80 11.24
CA MET A 125 9.14 3.46 10.87
C MET A 125 9.77 2.71 12.05
N GLU A 126 10.55 3.39 12.89
CA GLU A 126 11.12 2.80 14.11
C GLU A 126 10.06 2.11 14.95
N SER A 127 8.95 2.80 15.25
CA SER A 127 7.86 2.26 16.05
C SER A 127 7.23 1.02 15.40
N PHE A 128 6.99 1.04 14.09
CA PHE A 128 6.41 -0.11 13.39
C PHE A 128 7.32 -1.34 13.43
N PHE A 129 8.63 -1.15 13.21
CA PHE A 129 9.59 -2.25 13.27
C PHE A 129 9.77 -2.81 14.70
N ASP A 130 9.73 -1.95 15.71
CA ASP A 130 9.97 -2.34 17.11
C ASP A 130 8.75 -2.99 17.77
N PHE A 131 7.52 -2.63 17.37
CA PHE A 131 6.31 -3.07 18.08
C PHE A 131 5.40 -4.01 17.28
N LEU A 132 5.51 -4.11 15.96
CA LEU A 132 4.68 -5.04 15.17
C LEU A 132 5.28 -6.46 15.15
N PRO A 133 4.45 -7.52 15.09
CA PRO A 133 4.92 -8.92 15.05
C PRO A 133 5.90 -9.17 13.89
N GLU A 134 7.02 -9.86 14.13
CA GLU A 134 8.09 -10.03 13.13
C GLU A 134 7.70 -10.82 11.87
N ASP A 135 6.65 -11.64 11.96
CA ASP A 135 6.08 -12.44 10.87
C ASP A 135 5.09 -11.68 9.99
N LEU A 136 4.68 -10.46 10.38
CA LEU A 136 3.89 -9.57 9.54
C LEU A 136 4.77 -8.92 8.46
N GLY A 137 4.48 -9.11 7.17
CA GLY A 137 5.21 -8.43 6.11
C GLY A 137 4.85 -6.94 5.97
N PHE A 138 5.74 -6.13 5.40
CA PHE A 138 5.49 -4.72 5.10
C PHE A 138 5.44 -4.44 3.60
N ASP A 139 4.36 -3.79 3.17
CA ASP A 139 4.28 -3.03 1.93
C ASP A 139 4.49 -1.55 2.26
N ILE A 140 5.68 -1.02 1.96
CA ILE A 140 6.03 0.38 2.25
C ILE A 140 5.67 1.22 1.02
N GLU A 141 4.54 1.93 1.07
CA GLU A 141 4.16 2.86 0.02
C GLU A 141 4.99 4.16 0.15
N ILE A 142 5.91 4.39 -0.77
CA ILE A 142 6.68 5.64 -0.82
C ILE A 142 5.83 6.73 -1.50
N LYS A 143 5.39 7.70 -0.69
CA LYS A 143 4.61 8.84 -1.12
C LYS A 143 5.52 9.91 -1.71
N TYR A 144 5.31 10.21 -2.98
CA TYR A 144 6.01 11.27 -3.70
C TYR A 144 5.00 12.11 -4.50
N PRO A 145 4.96 13.44 -4.30
CA PRO A 145 4.00 14.30 -4.98
C PRO A 145 4.13 14.20 -6.49
N ARG A 146 3.01 13.98 -7.17
CA ARG A 146 2.95 13.96 -8.64
C ARG A 146 2.64 15.35 -9.17
N GLN A 147 2.97 15.56 -10.44
CA GLN A 147 2.62 16.79 -11.15
C GLN A 147 1.31 16.60 -11.92
N TYR A 148 0.42 17.58 -11.83
CA TYR A 148 -0.78 17.66 -12.65
C TYR A 148 -0.45 18.00 -14.11
N LYS A 149 -1.31 17.61 -15.06
CA LYS A 149 -1.16 17.99 -16.48
C LYS A 149 -1.15 19.49 -16.73
N THR A 150 -1.67 20.29 -15.80
CA THR A 150 -1.61 21.76 -15.82
C THR A 150 -0.20 22.30 -15.52
N GLY A 151 0.74 21.45 -15.11
CA GLY A 151 2.08 21.82 -14.66
C GLY A 151 2.17 22.11 -13.15
N ALA A 152 1.04 22.21 -12.44
CA ALA A 152 1.03 22.40 -11.00
C ALA A 152 1.49 21.13 -10.25
N SER A 153 2.23 21.28 -9.15
CA SER A 153 2.56 20.18 -8.24
C SER A 153 1.39 19.91 -7.30
N VAL A 154 1.15 18.63 -6.97
CA VAL A 154 0.26 18.22 -5.86
C VAL A 154 0.70 18.85 -4.54
N CYS A 155 2.01 19.03 -4.37
CA CYS A 155 2.60 19.68 -3.21
C CYS A 155 3.67 20.67 -3.68
N PRO A 156 3.33 21.97 -3.81
CA PRO A 156 4.28 23.00 -4.25
C PRO A 156 5.48 23.21 -3.31
N GLU A 157 5.32 22.90 -2.02
CA GLU A 157 6.36 23.03 -1.00
C GLU A 157 7.35 21.85 -0.98
N PHE A 158 7.06 20.77 -1.71
CA PHE A 158 7.92 19.61 -1.79
C PHE A 158 9.21 19.95 -2.54
N HIS A 159 10.35 19.68 -1.89
CA HIS A 159 11.66 20.15 -2.36
C HIS A 159 12.76 19.10 -2.32
N TRP A 160 12.48 17.86 -1.90
CA TRP A 160 13.51 16.82 -1.85
C TRP A 160 13.90 16.34 -3.23
N ASP A 161 15.19 16.04 -3.38
CA ASP A 161 15.69 15.27 -4.51
C ASP A 161 15.17 13.84 -4.44
N LEU A 162 14.78 13.28 -5.59
CA LEU A 162 14.18 11.96 -5.69
C LEU A 162 15.09 10.84 -5.17
N GLU A 163 16.37 10.81 -5.58
CA GLU A 163 17.27 9.72 -5.22
C GLU A 163 17.60 9.76 -3.72
N ASP A 164 17.79 10.96 -3.18
CA ASP A 164 18.02 11.19 -1.75
C ASP A 164 16.78 10.83 -0.91
N TYR A 165 15.59 11.27 -1.33
CA TYR A 165 14.32 10.97 -0.66
C TYR A 165 14.06 9.46 -0.56
N VAL A 166 14.18 8.75 -1.68
CA VAL A 166 14.03 7.28 -1.73
C VAL A 166 15.09 6.62 -0.86
N SER A 167 16.33 7.10 -0.91
CA SER A 167 17.43 6.53 -0.13
C SER A 167 17.23 6.66 1.37
N LYS A 168 16.75 7.80 1.87
CA LYS A 168 16.48 8.01 3.29
C LYS A 168 15.43 7.03 3.83
N ILE A 169 14.35 6.84 3.08
CA ILE A 169 13.29 5.89 3.45
C ILE A 169 13.83 4.45 3.43
N VAL A 170 14.42 4.01 2.32
CA VAL A 170 14.91 2.62 2.17
C VAL A 170 16.01 2.30 3.19
N ASN A 171 16.95 3.23 3.43
CA ASN A 171 18.03 3.02 4.39
C ASN A 171 17.50 3.00 5.83
N SER A 172 16.47 3.79 6.15
CA SER A 172 15.81 3.68 7.46
C SER A 172 15.15 2.30 7.63
N ALA A 173 14.39 1.82 6.65
CA ALA A 173 13.77 0.49 6.72
C ALA A 173 14.82 -0.63 6.89
N LYS A 174 15.93 -0.56 6.15
CA LYS A 174 17.06 -1.50 6.29
C LYS A 174 17.71 -1.45 7.67
N ARG A 175 17.95 -0.25 8.20
CA ARG A 175 18.53 -0.05 9.55
C ARG A 175 17.64 -0.67 10.63
N HIS A 176 16.32 -0.55 10.53
CA HIS A 176 15.42 -1.17 11.50
C HIS A 176 15.24 -2.67 11.27
N SER A 177 15.22 -3.12 10.01
CA SER A 177 15.10 -4.54 9.67
C SER A 177 16.27 -5.39 10.16
N ILE A 178 17.50 -4.84 10.25
CA ILE A 178 18.66 -5.59 10.80
C ILE A 178 18.49 -6.01 12.26
N ARG A 179 17.58 -5.36 12.99
CA ARG A 179 17.24 -5.72 14.38
C ARG A 179 16.27 -6.91 14.45
N SER A 180 15.62 -7.27 13.34
CA SER A 180 14.66 -8.37 13.27
C SER A 180 15.37 -9.72 13.25
N VAL A 181 14.90 -10.65 14.08
CA VAL A 181 15.46 -12.01 14.16
C VAL A 181 14.97 -12.88 13.00
N LYS A 182 13.71 -12.71 12.58
CA LYS A 182 13.09 -13.49 11.50
C LYS A 182 13.29 -12.95 10.08
N ASN A 183 14.01 -11.84 9.90
CA ASN A 183 14.10 -11.11 8.62
C ASN A 183 12.71 -10.82 8.04
N ARG A 184 12.01 -9.82 8.60
CA ARG A 184 10.71 -9.34 8.10
C ARG A 184 10.70 -9.19 6.58
N LEU A 185 9.68 -9.73 5.92
CA LEU A 185 9.47 -9.57 4.48
C LEU A 185 9.03 -8.13 4.17
N ILE A 186 9.70 -7.50 3.21
CA ILE A 186 9.44 -6.10 2.84
C ILE A 186 9.42 -6.00 1.32
N PHE A 187 8.41 -5.31 0.79
CA PHE A 187 8.45 -4.75 -0.55
C PHE A 187 8.02 -3.29 -0.52
N TYR A 188 8.31 -2.58 -1.59
CA TYR A 188 8.00 -1.17 -1.73
C TYR A 188 6.98 -0.99 -2.85
N SER A 189 6.03 -0.08 -2.62
CA SER A 189 5.07 0.32 -3.62
C SER A 189 5.09 1.83 -3.84
N SER A 190 4.68 2.28 -5.03
CA SER A 190 4.46 3.69 -5.26
C SER A 190 3.56 3.93 -6.46
N PHE A 191 2.83 5.03 -6.37
CA PHE A 191 2.03 5.62 -7.43
C PHE A 191 2.85 6.49 -8.41
N SER A 192 4.13 6.71 -8.13
CA SER A 192 5.06 7.48 -8.97
C SER A 192 6.01 6.55 -9.71
N SER A 193 5.98 6.59 -11.04
CA SER A 193 6.91 5.81 -11.87
C SER A 193 8.37 6.17 -11.60
N ASP A 194 8.66 7.45 -11.31
CA ASP A 194 9.99 7.94 -10.98
C ASP A 194 10.54 7.29 -9.69
N VAL A 195 9.70 7.14 -8.66
CA VAL A 195 10.07 6.43 -7.42
C VAL A 195 10.37 4.96 -7.72
N CYS A 196 9.54 4.29 -8.52
CA CYS A 196 9.79 2.91 -8.92
C CYS A 196 11.11 2.76 -9.68
N LEU A 197 11.42 3.68 -10.60
CA LEU A 197 12.70 3.68 -11.33
C LEU A 197 13.89 3.93 -10.40
N ALA A 198 13.77 4.87 -9.46
CA ALA A 198 14.79 5.15 -8.45
C ALA A 198 15.05 3.93 -7.56
N LEU A 199 14.01 3.24 -7.09
CA LEU A 199 14.12 1.99 -6.34
C LEU A 199 14.86 0.91 -7.15
N ARG A 200 14.49 0.70 -8.41
CA ARG A 200 15.16 -0.29 -9.27
C ARG A 200 16.63 0.03 -9.53
N ARG A 201 16.98 1.31 -9.64
CA ARG A 201 18.34 1.79 -9.90
C ARG A 201 19.22 1.70 -8.66
N LEU A 202 18.74 2.21 -7.52
CA LEU A 202 19.52 2.39 -6.29
C LEU A 202 19.52 1.12 -5.41
N TYR A 203 18.42 0.38 -5.41
CA TYR A 203 18.18 -0.77 -4.54
C TYR A 203 17.61 -1.96 -5.35
N PRO A 204 18.35 -2.50 -6.33
CA PRO A 204 17.86 -3.53 -7.23
C PRO A 204 17.43 -4.84 -6.53
N GLU A 205 17.84 -5.05 -5.29
CA GLU A 205 17.42 -6.15 -4.41
C GLU A 205 16.03 -5.95 -3.77
N CYS A 206 15.53 -4.71 -3.69
CA CYS A 206 14.24 -4.42 -3.11
C CYS A 206 13.12 -4.71 -4.11
N SER A 207 12.18 -5.58 -3.72
CA SER A 207 10.96 -5.83 -4.49
C SER A 207 10.15 -4.55 -4.62
N THR A 208 9.80 -4.19 -5.86
CA THR A 208 9.11 -2.95 -6.21
C THR A 208 7.83 -3.26 -6.97
N VAL A 209 6.71 -2.67 -6.51
CA VAL A 209 5.38 -2.79 -7.12
C VAL A 209 4.88 -1.41 -7.55
N PHE A 210 4.43 -1.27 -8.80
CA PHE A 210 3.84 -0.02 -9.26
C PHE A 210 2.33 0.02 -8.98
N LEU A 211 1.86 1.05 -8.27
CA LEU A 211 0.45 1.24 -7.97
C LEU A 211 -0.25 1.99 -9.12
N VAL A 212 -1.37 1.46 -9.59
CA VAL A 212 -2.15 2.05 -10.68
C VAL A 212 -3.48 2.57 -10.15
N ASN A 213 -3.85 3.79 -10.52
CA ASN A 213 -5.16 4.36 -10.22
C ASN A 213 -5.79 4.95 -11.48
N HIS A 214 -6.51 4.17 -12.28
CA HIS A 214 -7.14 4.68 -13.50
C HIS A 214 -8.13 5.83 -13.26
N LYS A 215 -8.77 5.88 -12.08
CA LYS A 215 -9.74 6.94 -11.73
C LYS A 215 -9.09 8.30 -11.57
N GLU A 216 -7.81 8.35 -11.22
CA GLU A 216 -7.10 9.61 -10.99
C GLU A 216 -5.89 9.82 -11.88
N GLY A 217 -5.35 8.77 -12.49
CA GLY A 217 -4.14 8.80 -13.30
C GLY A 217 -4.20 9.84 -14.41
N HIS A 218 -5.38 10.05 -15.00
CA HIS A 218 -5.59 11.02 -16.06
C HIS A 218 -5.38 12.49 -15.64
N LYS A 219 -5.34 12.80 -14.33
CA LYS A 219 -5.07 14.13 -13.77
C LYS A 219 -3.58 14.49 -13.85
N TYR A 220 -2.70 13.49 -13.86
CA TYR A 220 -1.25 13.67 -13.71
C TYR A 220 -0.50 13.57 -15.04
N THR A 221 0.74 14.07 -15.07
CA THR A 221 1.64 13.97 -16.23
C THR A 221 2.16 12.56 -16.44
N ASP A 222 2.24 11.75 -15.37
CA ASP A 222 2.62 10.34 -15.43
C ASP A 222 1.61 9.53 -16.26
N VAL A 223 2.08 9.02 -17.40
CA VAL A 223 1.26 8.23 -18.35
C VAL A 223 1.22 6.74 -18.03
N HIS A 224 2.09 6.27 -17.14
CA HIS A 224 2.20 4.85 -16.80
C HIS A 224 1.04 4.41 -15.91
N GLY A 225 0.57 5.28 -15.03
CA GLY A 225 -0.55 5.02 -14.10
C GLY A 225 -1.97 5.19 -14.67
N LEU A 226 -2.15 5.30 -15.99
CA LEU A 226 -3.45 5.59 -16.61
C LEU A 226 -4.48 4.46 -16.51
N ASN A 227 -4.04 3.21 -16.55
CA ASN A 227 -4.85 1.99 -16.37
C ASN A 227 -3.95 0.77 -16.16
N GLY A 228 -4.54 -0.37 -15.82
CA GLY A 228 -3.81 -1.60 -15.55
C GLY A 228 -2.92 -2.06 -16.70
N ARG A 229 -3.32 -1.81 -17.96
CA ARG A 229 -2.50 -2.16 -19.13
C ARG A 229 -1.27 -1.27 -19.23
N SER A 230 -1.41 0.05 -19.10
CA SER A 230 -0.25 0.97 -19.13
C SER A 230 0.71 0.69 -17.97
N GLY A 231 0.16 0.41 -16.78
CA GLY A 231 0.95 0.05 -15.60
C GLY A 231 1.70 -1.26 -15.79
N LEU A 232 1.08 -2.24 -16.43
CA LEU A 232 1.70 -3.52 -16.73
C LEU A 232 2.84 -3.39 -17.76
N GLU A 233 2.66 -2.60 -18.83
CA GLU A 233 3.74 -2.33 -19.80
C GLU A 233 4.92 -1.61 -19.13
N PHE A 234 4.63 -0.62 -18.28
CA PHE A 234 5.65 0.06 -17.48
C PHE A 234 6.38 -0.90 -16.56
N ALA A 235 5.67 -1.68 -15.74
CA ALA A 235 6.28 -2.63 -14.80
C ALA A 235 7.19 -3.64 -15.52
N THR A 236 6.77 -4.10 -16.70
CA THR A 236 7.57 -4.99 -17.55
C THR A 236 8.83 -4.31 -18.06
N SER A 237 8.69 -3.12 -18.66
CA SER A 237 9.83 -2.38 -19.24
C SER A 237 10.84 -1.90 -18.20
N ALA A 238 10.38 -1.57 -16.99
CA ALA A 238 11.21 -1.13 -15.87
C ALA A 238 11.76 -2.29 -15.02
N TYR A 239 11.49 -3.55 -15.38
CA TYR A 239 11.90 -4.74 -14.64
C TYR A 239 11.49 -4.69 -13.16
N LEU A 240 10.24 -4.26 -12.90
CA LEU A 240 9.63 -4.30 -11.57
C LEU A 240 9.26 -5.73 -11.19
N GLN A 241 8.95 -5.96 -9.91
CA GLN A 241 8.51 -7.26 -9.43
C GLN A 241 7.00 -7.44 -9.58
N GLY A 242 6.23 -6.34 -9.58
CA GLY A 242 4.79 -6.43 -9.76
C GLY A 242 4.10 -5.12 -10.09
N VAL A 243 2.78 -5.23 -10.25
CA VAL A 243 1.84 -4.11 -10.45
C VAL A 243 0.65 -4.32 -9.53
N ALA A 244 0.15 -3.25 -8.90
CA ALA A 244 -1.09 -3.26 -8.14
C ALA A 244 -2.17 -2.53 -8.92
N ILE A 245 -3.15 -3.29 -9.40
CA ILE A 245 -4.21 -2.79 -10.28
C ILE A 245 -5.41 -2.33 -9.43
N HIS A 246 -6.02 -1.20 -9.78
CA HIS A 246 -7.23 -0.77 -9.10
C HIS A 246 -8.36 -1.77 -9.35
N SER A 247 -8.95 -2.30 -8.28
CA SER A 247 -9.85 -3.46 -8.26
C SER A 247 -11.07 -3.31 -9.17
N GLU A 248 -11.59 -2.09 -9.34
CA GLU A 248 -12.71 -1.80 -10.25
C GLU A 248 -12.36 -1.99 -11.74
N GLU A 249 -11.09 -1.95 -12.15
CA GLU A 249 -10.71 -2.26 -13.54
C GLU A 249 -10.91 -3.74 -13.88
N LEU A 250 -10.93 -4.58 -12.84
CA LEU A 250 -11.14 -6.02 -12.96
C LEU A 250 -12.61 -6.39 -12.85
N GLN A 251 -13.47 -5.44 -12.50
CA GLN A 251 -14.89 -5.69 -12.37
C GLN A 251 -15.58 -5.79 -13.75
N PRO A 252 -16.67 -6.55 -13.82
CA PRO A 252 -17.61 -6.50 -14.92
C PRO A 252 -17.94 -5.08 -15.40
N PRO A 253 -17.88 -4.76 -16.71
CA PRO A 253 -18.54 -3.57 -17.22
C PRO A 253 -20.02 -3.60 -16.85
N LYS A 254 -20.56 -2.47 -16.38
CA LYS A 254 -21.95 -2.38 -15.93
C LYS A 254 -22.97 -2.61 -17.06
N GLU A 255 -22.56 -2.47 -18.34
CA GLU A 255 -23.43 -2.71 -19.52
C GLU A 255 -22.61 -3.18 -20.74
N GLY A 256 -23.12 -4.20 -21.48
CA GLY A 256 -22.78 -4.44 -22.88
C GLY A 256 -21.80 -5.60 -23.23
N GLY A 257 -22.37 -6.76 -23.58
CA GLY A 257 -21.96 -7.59 -24.73
C GLY A 257 -20.67 -8.44 -24.69
N ARG A 258 -19.72 -8.21 -23.78
CA ARG A 258 -18.62 -9.16 -23.53
C ARG A 258 -18.81 -9.83 -22.17
N ASN A 259 -18.31 -11.06 -22.02
CA ASN A 259 -18.38 -11.73 -20.72
C ASN A 259 -17.57 -10.88 -19.73
N PRO A 260 -18.21 -10.21 -18.76
CA PRO A 260 -17.58 -9.11 -18.03
C PRO A 260 -16.36 -9.54 -17.18
N THR A 261 -16.32 -10.82 -16.84
CA THR A 261 -15.26 -11.51 -16.08
C THR A 261 -14.03 -11.84 -16.92
N GLU A 262 -14.14 -11.88 -18.24
CA GLU A 262 -13.05 -12.28 -19.13
C GLU A 262 -11.95 -11.20 -19.19
N PHE A 263 -12.33 -9.92 -19.15
CA PHE A 263 -11.37 -8.82 -19.25
C PHE A 263 -10.44 -8.74 -18.04
N GLY A 264 -11.01 -8.72 -16.82
CA GLY A 264 -10.21 -8.70 -15.59
C GLY A 264 -9.31 -9.93 -15.47
N ARG A 265 -9.84 -11.11 -15.79
CA ARG A 265 -9.07 -12.36 -15.82
C ARG A 265 -7.92 -12.32 -16.82
N GLU A 266 -8.14 -11.80 -18.02
CA GLU A 266 -7.10 -11.73 -19.05
C GLU A 266 -5.97 -10.79 -18.64
N LEU A 267 -6.28 -9.66 -18.01
CA LEU A 267 -5.27 -8.74 -17.48
C LEU A 267 -4.40 -9.40 -16.39
N ILE A 268 -5.00 -10.22 -15.53
CA ILE A 268 -4.27 -10.99 -14.50
C ILE A 268 -3.37 -12.05 -15.17
N HIS A 269 -3.91 -12.80 -16.14
CA HIS A 269 -3.11 -13.77 -16.90
C HIS A 269 -1.95 -13.11 -17.67
N ASP A 270 -2.15 -11.90 -18.19
CA ASP A 270 -1.11 -11.10 -18.84
C ASP A 270 0.04 -10.78 -17.88
N CYS A 271 -0.26 -10.43 -16.63
CA CYS A 271 0.76 -10.25 -15.58
C CYS A 271 1.59 -11.52 -15.40
N LYS A 272 0.92 -12.68 -15.29
CA LYS A 272 1.59 -13.99 -15.14
C LYS A 272 2.46 -14.36 -16.32
N ARG A 273 1.99 -14.16 -17.55
CA ARG A 273 2.78 -14.40 -18.77
C ARG A 273 4.06 -13.56 -18.80
N ARG A 274 4.00 -12.35 -18.24
CA ARG A 274 5.13 -11.42 -18.10
C ARG A 274 5.99 -11.67 -16.86
N ARG A 275 5.66 -12.69 -16.06
CA ARG A 275 6.32 -13.02 -14.78
C ARG A 275 6.33 -11.86 -13.79
N LEU A 276 5.25 -11.10 -13.78
CA LEU A 276 4.99 -10.03 -12.81
C LEU A 276 3.97 -10.51 -11.80
N HIS A 277 4.21 -10.15 -10.54
CA HIS A 277 3.22 -10.30 -9.49
C HIS A 277 2.05 -9.34 -9.74
N CYS A 278 0.83 -9.88 -9.70
CA CYS A 278 -0.39 -9.13 -9.86
C CYS A 278 -1.03 -8.92 -8.48
N LEU A 279 -0.91 -7.69 -7.97
CA LEU A 279 -1.63 -7.26 -6.79
C LEU A 279 -2.87 -6.47 -7.22
N THR A 280 -3.83 -6.32 -6.32
CA THR A 280 -4.97 -5.43 -6.55
C THR A 280 -5.22 -4.58 -5.31
N TRP A 281 -5.78 -3.39 -5.50
CA TRP A 281 -6.16 -2.50 -4.41
C TRP A 281 -7.45 -1.74 -4.74
N GLY A 282 -8.15 -1.25 -3.73
CA GLY A 282 -9.33 -0.40 -3.90
C GLY A 282 -10.63 -1.05 -3.41
N PRO A 283 -11.75 -0.29 -3.43
CA PRO A 283 -12.93 -0.62 -2.62
C PRO A 283 -13.59 -1.96 -2.98
N ALA A 284 -13.46 -2.42 -4.23
CA ALA A 284 -14.06 -3.70 -4.62
C ALA A 284 -13.42 -4.91 -3.92
N ASN A 285 -12.17 -4.78 -3.45
CA ASN A 285 -11.50 -5.85 -2.71
C ASN A 285 -12.12 -6.09 -1.32
N ASN A 286 -12.97 -5.19 -0.82
CA ASN A 286 -13.69 -5.39 0.44
C ASN A 286 -14.79 -6.48 0.32
N SER A 287 -15.14 -6.91 -0.90
CA SER A 287 -16.05 -8.04 -1.14
C SER A 287 -15.33 -9.39 -1.07
N ALA A 288 -15.74 -10.25 -0.15
CA ALA A 288 -15.24 -11.61 -0.02
C ALA A 288 -15.47 -12.45 -1.29
N GLU A 289 -16.62 -12.30 -1.93
CA GLU A 289 -16.91 -12.96 -3.20
C GLU A 289 -15.93 -12.52 -4.30
N PHE A 290 -15.64 -11.22 -4.38
CA PHE A 290 -14.73 -10.72 -5.40
C PHE A 290 -13.28 -11.13 -5.13
N ARG A 291 -12.86 -11.22 -3.86
CA ARG A 291 -11.55 -11.78 -3.51
C ARG A 291 -11.44 -13.27 -3.85
N ARG A 292 -12.50 -14.07 -3.66
CA ARG A 292 -12.53 -15.48 -4.10
C ARG A 292 -12.34 -15.59 -5.60
N LEU A 293 -13.05 -14.76 -6.37
CA LEU A 293 -12.93 -14.71 -7.83
C LEU A 293 -11.52 -14.28 -8.29
N GLN A 294 -10.93 -13.27 -7.67
CA GLN A 294 -9.56 -12.83 -7.93
C GLN A 294 -8.54 -13.95 -7.66
N ARG A 295 -8.72 -14.71 -6.59
CA ARG A 295 -7.89 -15.88 -6.28
C ARG A 295 -7.98 -16.94 -7.37
N GLU A 296 -9.17 -17.23 -7.87
CA GLU A 296 -9.38 -18.17 -8.99
C GLU A 296 -8.74 -17.69 -10.30
N TRP A 297 -8.69 -16.38 -10.52
CA TRP A 297 -8.00 -15.78 -11.67
C TRP A 297 -6.48 -15.72 -11.51
N GLY A 298 -5.96 -15.99 -10.31
CA GLY A 298 -4.55 -16.07 -10.00
C GLY A 298 -3.92 -14.77 -9.50
N VAL A 299 -4.69 -13.84 -8.93
CA VAL A 299 -4.13 -12.66 -8.23
C VAL A 299 -3.17 -13.12 -7.12
N ASP A 300 -1.99 -12.49 -7.03
CA ASP A 300 -0.96 -12.82 -6.03
C ASP A 300 -1.23 -12.17 -4.67
N GLY A 301 -1.85 -10.99 -4.64
CA GLY A 301 -2.17 -10.29 -3.40
C GLY A 301 -3.30 -9.30 -3.54
N VAL A 302 -4.06 -9.11 -2.47
CA VAL A 302 -5.16 -8.15 -2.37
C VAL A 302 -4.91 -7.19 -1.22
N ILE A 303 -4.89 -5.91 -1.54
CA ILE A 303 -4.84 -4.80 -0.59
C ILE A 303 -6.27 -4.35 -0.37
N TYR A 304 -6.76 -4.42 0.86
CA TYR A 304 -8.17 -4.12 1.16
C TYR A 304 -8.39 -3.63 2.58
N ASP A 305 -9.52 -2.94 2.75
CA ASP A 305 -9.98 -2.44 4.04
C ASP A 305 -10.77 -3.54 4.77
N ASN A 306 -11.04 -3.35 6.06
CA ASN A 306 -11.92 -4.21 6.86
C ASN A 306 -11.48 -5.66 7.02
N ILE A 307 -10.19 -5.99 6.83
CA ILE A 307 -9.66 -7.35 7.05
C ILE A 307 -10.02 -7.95 8.42
N HIS A 308 -10.11 -7.11 9.46
CA HIS A 308 -10.50 -7.49 10.82
C HIS A 308 -11.96 -7.91 11.00
N ALA A 309 -12.82 -7.55 10.06
CA ALA A 309 -14.26 -7.76 10.21
C ALA A 309 -14.74 -9.09 9.63
N GLU A 310 -13.83 -9.93 9.15
CA GLU A 310 -14.16 -11.17 8.43
C GLU A 310 -14.20 -12.40 9.34
N GLN A 311 -13.91 -12.24 10.64
CA GLN A 311 -14.07 -13.33 11.62
C GLN A 311 -15.53 -13.75 11.86
N ASP A 312 -16.50 -12.99 11.34
CA ASP A 312 -17.93 -13.31 11.46
C ASP A 312 -18.47 -14.18 10.28
N ASP A 313 -17.69 -14.44 9.23
CA ASP A 313 -18.15 -15.09 7.98
C ASP A 313 -17.31 -16.31 7.52
N LEU A 314 -16.51 -16.92 8.41
CA LEU A 314 -15.80 -18.19 8.17
C LEU A 314 -16.48 -19.40 8.84
#